data_AF-D8SVA7-F1
#
_entry.id   AF-D8SVA7-F1
#
_cell.length_a   1.000
_cell.length_b   1.000
_cell.length_c   1.000
_cell.angle_alpha   90.00
_cell.angle_beta   90.00
_cell.angle_gamma   90.00
#
_symmetry.space_group_name_H-M   'P 1'
#
loop_
_entity.id
_entity.type
_entity.pdbx_description
1 polymer ?
#
loop_
_entity_poly.entity_id
_entity_poly.type
_entity_poly.pdbx_seq_one_letter_code
_entity_poly.pdbx_strand_id
1 'polypeptide(L)'
;MDPILQALQDSYHRLLAACAAALEAKEVAAGERSERTDKALNSFLENHQLFHGACDRAQEFVESVRQRIGSECLVDEATGPVSGRVVAGDAAKAGGGGAAVAPLSAVRLEQLSKAVRWQVIDLQQGGGGGALSNAA
;
A
#
# COMPACT_ATOMS: atom_id res chain seq x y z
N MET A 1 -7.89 -7.58 -15.72
CA MET A 1 -8.41 -7.35 -14.36
C MET A 1 -7.24 -7.15 -13.41
N ASP A 2 -7.46 -6.45 -12.29
CA ASP A 2 -6.44 -6.34 -11.23
C ASP A 2 -5.96 -7.75 -10.82
N PRO A 3 -4.66 -7.98 -10.66
CA PRO A 3 -4.13 -9.31 -10.32
C PRO A 3 -4.72 -9.88 -9.02
N ILE A 4 -5.10 -9.04 -8.07
CA ILE A 4 -5.71 -9.45 -6.80
C ILE A 4 -7.15 -9.92 -7.03
N LEU A 5 -7.92 -9.15 -7.82
CA LEU A 5 -9.28 -9.56 -8.21
C LEU A 5 -9.27 -10.85 -9.02
N GLN A 6 -8.31 -11.00 -9.94
CA GLN A 6 -8.14 -12.22 -10.71
C GLN A 6 -7.83 -13.42 -9.81
N ALA A 7 -6.89 -13.29 -8.86
CA ALA A 7 -6.55 -14.36 -7.92
C ALA A 7 -7.71 -14.75 -7.01
N LEU A 8 -8.52 -13.77 -6.56
CA LEU A 8 -9.71 -14.00 -5.75
C LEU A 8 -10.78 -14.74 -6.55
N GLN A 9 -11.03 -14.30 -7.79
CA GLN A 9 -11.99 -14.93 -8.68
C GLN A 9 -11.58 -16.37 -9.03
N ASP A 10 -10.31 -16.60 -9.36
CA ASP A 10 -9.82 -17.94 -9.74
C ASP A 10 -9.88 -18.92 -8.57
N SER A 11 -9.50 -18.48 -7.36
CA SER A 11 -9.57 -19.32 -6.16
C SER A 11 -11.00 -19.65 -5.75
N TYR A 12 -11.95 -18.70 -5.91
CA TYR A 12 -13.37 -18.94 -5.68
C TYR A 12 -13.94 -20.00 -6.63
N HIS A 13 -13.67 -19.89 -7.94
CA HIS A 13 -14.14 -20.88 -8.91
C HIS A 13 -13.55 -22.27 -8.64
N ARG A 14 -12.27 -22.36 -8.25
CA ARG A 14 -11.64 -23.63 -7.87
C ARG A 14 -12.26 -24.24 -6.62
N LEU A 15 -12.59 -23.42 -5.62
CA LEU A 15 -13.31 -23.87 -4.43
C LEU A 15 -14.67 -24.46 -4.79
N LEU A 16 -15.46 -23.77 -5.62
CA LEU A 16 -16.75 -24.27 -6.08
C LEU A 16 -16.64 -25.58 -6.86
N ALA A 17 -15.65 -25.69 -7.75
CA ALA A 17 -15.39 -26.93 -8.49
C ALA A 17 -15.01 -28.09 -7.56
N ALA A 18 -14.17 -27.84 -6.54
CA ALA A 18 -13.79 -28.84 -5.56
C ALA A 18 -14.96 -29.26 -4.66
N CYS A 19 -15.83 -28.32 -4.27
CA CYS A 19 -17.09 -28.61 -3.57
C CYS A 19 -17.98 -29.56 -4.39
N ALA A 20 -18.20 -29.23 -5.66
CA ALA A 20 -19.02 -30.06 -6.56
C ALA A 20 -18.45 -31.48 -6.67
N ALA A 21 -17.13 -31.60 -6.90
CA ALA A 21 -16.45 -32.89 -6.98
C ALA A 21 -16.57 -33.72 -5.67
N ALA A 22 -16.51 -33.07 -4.51
CA ALA A 22 -16.70 -33.75 -3.22
C ALA A 22 -18.14 -34.26 -3.03
N LEU A 23 -19.14 -33.50 -3.46
CA LEU A 23 -20.54 -33.91 -3.42
C LEU A 23 -20.82 -35.08 -4.39
N GLU A 24 -20.33 -34.99 -5.61
CA GLU A 24 -20.44 -36.08 -6.60
C GLU A 24 -19.75 -37.35 -6.10
N ALA A 25 -18.54 -37.24 -5.53
CA ALA A 25 -17.83 -38.39 -4.98
C ALA A 25 -18.60 -39.05 -3.82
N LYS A 26 -19.25 -38.24 -2.97
CA LYS A 26 -20.11 -38.74 -1.89
C LYS A 26 -21.33 -39.47 -2.43
N GLU A 27 -21.99 -38.95 -3.48
CA GLU A 27 -23.14 -39.59 -4.10
C GLU A 27 -22.77 -40.93 -4.74
N VAL A 28 -21.66 -40.98 -5.47
CA VAL A 28 -21.14 -42.21 -6.08
C VAL A 28 -20.77 -43.26 -5.03
N ALA A 29 -20.25 -42.83 -3.88
CA ALA A 29 -19.90 -43.73 -2.79
C ALA A 29 -21.12 -44.18 -1.96
N ALA A 30 -22.34 -43.72 -2.27
CA ALA A 30 -23.57 -44.03 -1.53
C ALA A 30 -23.48 -43.80 -0.01
N GLY A 31 -22.65 -42.84 0.41
CA GLY A 31 -22.38 -42.56 1.83
C GLY A 31 -21.31 -43.44 2.50
N GLU A 32 -20.72 -44.38 1.79
CA GLU A 32 -19.56 -45.14 2.27
C GLU A 32 -18.25 -44.37 2.07
N ARG A 33 -17.26 -44.69 2.90
CA ARG A 33 -15.93 -44.11 2.76
C ARG A 33 -15.21 -44.77 1.58
N SER A 34 -14.69 -43.97 0.67
CA SER A 34 -13.89 -44.43 -0.47
C SER A 34 -12.67 -43.54 -0.68
N GLU A 35 -11.61 -44.09 -1.29
CA GLU A 35 -10.42 -43.32 -1.67
C GLU A 35 -10.75 -42.12 -2.57
N ARG A 36 -11.76 -42.26 -3.43
CA ARG A 36 -12.25 -41.17 -4.29
C ARG A 36 -12.83 -40.04 -3.43
N THR A 37 -13.64 -40.38 -2.43
CA THR A 37 -14.25 -39.41 -1.51
C THR A 37 -13.17 -38.74 -0.65
N ASP A 38 -12.24 -39.51 -0.09
CA ASP A 38 -11.13 -38.98 0.71
C ASP A 38 -10.25 -38.01 -0.12
N LYS A 39 -9.94 -38.35 -1.38
CA LYS A 39 -9.19 -37.47 -2.29
C LYS A 39 -9.96 -36.18 -2.62
N ALA A 40 -11.26 -36.28 -2.90
CA ALA A 40 -12.08 -35.12 -3.22
C ALA A 40 -12.22 -34.16 -2.01
N LEU A 41 -12.36 -34.72 -0.80
CA LEU A 41 -12.40 -33.94 0.45
C LEU A 41 -11.07 -33.22 0.73
N ASN A 42 -9.93 -33.89 0.54
CA ASN A 42 -8.62 -33.27 0.68
C ASN A 42 -8.44 -32.12 -0.32
N SER A 43 -8.83 -32.34 -1.58
CA SER A 43 -8.77 -31.28 -2.60
C SER A 43 -9.68 -30.10 -2.26
N PHE A 44 -10.87 -30.33 -1.71
CA PHE A 44 -11.74 -29.26 -1.21
C PHE A 44 -11.06 -28.45 -0.09
N LEU A 45 -10.46 -29.12 0.90
CA LEU A 45 -9.77 -28.45 2.00
C LEU A 45 -8.59 -27.59 1.52
N GLU A 46 -7.79 -28.10 0.59
CA GLU A 46 -6.69 -27.35 -0.04
C GLU A 46 -7.21 -26.10 -0.77
N ASN A 47 -8.24 -26.25 -1.60
CA ASN A 47 -8.81 -25.12 -2.33
C ASN A 47 -9.50 -24.10 -1.41
N HIS A 48 -10.09 -24.55 -0.30
CA HIS A 48 -10.64 -23.66 0.73
C HIS A 48 -9.56 -22.80 1.37
N GLN A 49 -8.40 -23.39 1.70
CA GLN A 49 -7.26 -22.65 2.23
C GLN A 49 -6.69 -21.65 1.22
N LEU A 50 -6.60 -22.04 -0.06
CA LEU A 50 -6.16 -21.13 -1.13
C LEU A 50 -7.11 -19.94 -1.30
N PHE A 51 -8.42 -20.18 -1.23
CA PHE A 51 -9.42 -19.12 -1.28
C PHE A 51 -9.32 -18.18 -0.07
N HIS A 52 -9.16 -18.73 1.14
CA HIS A 52 -8.96 -17.92 2.34
C HIS A 52 -7.74 -17.00 2.21
N GLY A 53 -6.59 -17.53 1.77
CA GLY A 53 -5.39 -16.72 1.53
C GLY A 53 -5.52 -15.70 0.39
N ALA A 54 -6.47 -15.89 -0.54
CA ALA A 54 -6.81 -14.86 -1.53
C ALA A 54 -7.68 -13.75 -0.92
N CYS A 55 -8.63 -14.10 -0.04
CA CYS A 55 -9.40 -13.14 0.74
C CYS A 55 -8.51 -12.28 1.64
N ASP A 56 -7.56 -12.89 2.35
CA ASP A 56 -6.62 -12.19 3.23
C ASP A 56 -5.80 -11.14 2.43
N ARG A 57 -5.24 -11.55 1.28
CA ARG A 57 -4.51 -10.62 0.39
C ARG A 57 -5.37 -9.49 -0.16
N ALA A 58 -6.64 -9.79 -0.49
CA ALA A 58 -7.57 -8.76 -0.93
C ALA A 58 -7.89 -7.76 0.20
N GLN A 59 -8.04 -8.25 1.43
CA GLN A 59 -8.24 -7.39 2.60
C GLN A 59 -7.01 -6.52 2.88
N GLU A 60 -5.81 -7.09 2.88
CA GLU A 60 -4.54 -6.36 3.03
C GLU A 60 -4.41 -5.25 1.98
N PHE A 61 -4.79 -5.52 0.74
CA PHE A 61 -4.79 -4.51 -0.32
C PHE A 61 -5.73 -3.36 0.00
N VAL A 62 -6.98 -3.65 0.38
CA VAL A 62 -7.96 -2.61 0.76
C VAL A 62 -7.46 -1.79 1.95
N GLU A 63 -6.85 -2.44 2.95
CA GLU A 63 -6.24 -1.77 4.09
C GLU A 63 -5.06 -0.88 3.67
N SER A 64 -4.22 -1.34 2.74
CA SER A 64 -3.11 -0.56 2.19
C SER A 64 -3.59 0.68 1.42
N VAL A 65 -4.71 0.57 0.71
CA VAL A 65 -5.33 1.68 -0.01
C VAL A 65 -5.93 2.66 1.00
N ARG A 66 -6.59 2.16 2.04
CA ARG A 66 -7.12 3.00 3.15
C ARG A 66 -6.00 3.78 3.85
N GLN A 67 -4.87 3.13 4.13
CA GLN A 67 -3.71 3.79 4.74
C GLN A 67 -3.12 4.87 3.85
N ARG A 68 -3.01 4.61 2.53
CA ARG A 68 -2.54 5.62 1.56
C ARG A 68 -3.44 6.84 1.54
N ILE A 69 -4.75 6.66 1.39
CA ILE A 69 -5.74 7.76 1.42
C ILE A 69 -5.69 8.51 2.76
N GLY A 70 -5.64 7.79 3.88
CA GLY A 70 -5.54 8.41 5.21
C GLY A 70 -4.25 9.20 5.41
N SER A 71 -3.13 8.74 4.84
CA SER A 71 -1.86 9.47 4.85
C SER A 71 -1.85 10.69 3.93
N GLU A 72 -2.56 10.64 2.80
CA GLU A 72 -2.73 11.76 1.86
C GLU A 72 -3.68 12.83 2.42
N CYS A 73 -4.69 12.43 3.22
CA CYS A 73 -5.61 13.35 3.90
C CYS A 73 -4.92 14.18 5.01
N LEU A 74 -3.95 13.61 5.72
CA LEU A 74 -3.13 14.34 6.69
C LEU A 74 -2.16 15.37 6.05
N VAL A 75 -2.03 15.37 4.72
CA VAL A 75 -1.23 16.35 3.97
C VAL A 75 -2.10 17.53 3.47
N ASP A 76 -3.42 17.38 3.41
CA ASP A 76 -4.32 18.38 2.83
C ASP A 76 -4.72 19.50 3.81
N GLU A 77 -4.68 19.28 5.13
CA GLU A 77 -4.98 20.34 6.10
C GLU A 77 -3.88 21.42 6.21
N ALA A 78 -2.71 21.21 5.61
CA ALA A 78 -1.61 22.20 5.58
C ALA A 78 -1.46 22.91 4.22
N THR A 79 -2.32 22.60 3.24
CA THR A 79 -2.27 23.23 1.90
C THR A 79 -3.63 23.83 1.53
N GLY A 80 -4.25 24.53 2.47
CA GLY A 80 -5.30 25.49 2.12
C GLY A 80 -4.81 26.39 0.98
N PRO A 81 -5.65 26.70 -0.03
CA PRO A 81 -5.21 27.43 -1.21
C PRO A 81 -4.50 28.72 -0.79
N VAL A 82 -3.38 29.02 -1.42
CA VAL A 82 -2.75 30.35 -1.37
C VAL A 82 -3.66 31.35 -2.11
N SER A 83 -4.88 31.52 -1.61
CA SER A 83 -5.73 32.63 -2.02
C SER A 83 -5.28 33.80 -1.16
N GLY A 84 -4.54 34.70 -1.82
CA GLY A 84 -3.87 35.83 -1.22
C GLY A 84 -4.72 36.53 -0.17
N ARG A 85 -4.20 36.56 1.05
CA ARG A 85 -4.64 37.50 2.07
C ARG A 85 -3.42 38.27 2.56
N VAL A 86 -2.93 39.15 1.69
CA VAL A 86 -2.31 40.40 2.14
C VAL A 86 -3.44 41.17 2.82
N VAL A 87 -3.67 40.93 4.12
CA VAL A 87 -4.36 41.93 4.95
C VAL A 87 -3.33 42.98 5.24
N ALA A 88 -3.43 44.06 4.49
CA ALA A 88 -3.13 45.37 5.03
C ALA A 88 -3.92 45.53 6.34
N GLY A 89 -3.22 45.74 7.45
CA GLY A 89 -3.85 46.02 8.73
C GLY A 89 -2.97 45.67 9.92
N ASP A 90 -2.27 46.69 10.42
CA ASP A 90 -1.72 46.81 11.77
C ASP A 90 -0.52 45.94 12.19
N ALA A 91 0.68 46.47 11.91
CA ALA A 91 1.77 46.47 12.88
C ALA A 91 2.66 47.69 12.66
N ALA A 92 2.22 48.86 13.14
CA ALA A 92 3.11 49.97 13.39
C ALA A 92 4.06 49.64 14.57
N LYS A 93 5.32 50.09 14.44
CA LYS A 93 6.44 50.06 15.39
C LYS A 93 7.17 48.72 15.61
N ALA A 94 8.28 48.55 14.89
CA ALA A 94 9.63 48.66 15.46
C ALA A 94 10.65 48.76 14.31
N GLY A 95 11.54 49.75 14.37
CA GLY A 95 12.60 49.93 13.40
C GLY A 95 13.75 48.94 13.56
N GLY A 96 14.56 48.82 12.52
CA GLY A 96 15.84 48.12 12.54
C GLY A 96 16.03 47.27 11.30
N GLY A 97 16.85 47.76 10.37
CA GLY A 97 17.28 47.01 9.20
C GLY A 97 18.01 45.73 9.60
N GLY A 98 17.42 44.60 9.26
CA GLY A 98 18.02 43.28 9.27
C GLY A 98 17.13 42.43 8.38
N ALA A 99 17.71 41.77 7.38
CA ALA A 99 16.98 40.89 6.48
C ALA A 99 16.06 40.00 7.31
N ALA A 100 14.75 40.20 7.16
CA ALA A 100 13.75 39.45 7.89
C ALA A 100 13.84 38.00 7.41
N VAL A 101 14.64 37.19 8.11
CA VAL A 101 14.57 35.75 8.03
C VAL A 101 13.15 35.42 8.47
N ALA A 102 12.28 35.13 7.49
CA ALA A 102 10.93 34.67 7.75
C ALA A 102 11.03 33.54 8.79
N PRO A 103 10.24 33.55 9.87
CA PRO A 103 10.37 32.57 10.92
C PRO A 103 10.25 31.18 10.29
N LEU A 104 11.35 30.41 10.29
CA LEU A 104 11.33 29.04 9.80
C LEU A 104 10.38 28.26 10.70
N SER A 105 9.21 27.92 10.17
CA SER A 105 8.26 27.10 10.91
C SER A 105 8.91 25.74 11.19
N ALA A 106 8.66 25.19 12.38
CA ALA A 106 9.14 23.87 12.76
C ALA A 106 8.82 22.82 11.68
N VAL A 107 7.69 23.00 11.00
CA VAL A 107 7.21 22.19 9.88
C VAL A 107 8.13 22.27 8.65
N ARG A 108 8.61 23.47 8.27
CA ARG A 108 9.59 23.61 7.17
C ARG A 108 10.91 22.93 7.53
N LEU A 109 11.34 23.04 8.78
CA LEU A 109 12.56 22.39 9.25
C LEU A 109 12.41 20.86 9.19
N GLU A 110 11.24 20.34 9.58
CA GLU A 110 10.95 18.91 9.58
C GLU A 110 10.86 18.35 8.16
N GLN A 111 10.19 19.04 7.24
CA GLN A 111 10.12 18.68 5.81
C GLN A 111 11.51 18.66 5.16
N LEU A 112 12.33 19.67 5.43
CA LEU A 112 13.72 19.69 4.98
C LEU A 112 14.51 18.53 5.59
N SER A 113 14.32 18.23 6.89
CA SER A 113 14.98 17.10 7.53
C SER A 113 14.60 15.74 6.91
N LYS A 114 13.36 15.61 6.42
CA LYS A 114 12.85 14.39 5.81
C LYS A 114 13.35 14.24 4.38
N ALA A 115 13.34 15.33 3.61
CA ALA A 115 13.90 15.38 2.27
C ALA A 115 15.41 15.04 2.28
N VAL A 116 16.16 15.61 3.22
CA VAL A 116 17.59 15.31 3.40
C VAL A 116 17.81 13.85 3.78
N ARG A 117 17.00 13.28 4.69
CA ARG A 117 17.08 11.85 5.05
C ARG A 117 16.86 10.95 3.83
N TRP A 118 15.91 11.29 2.97
CA TRP A 118 15.65 10.53 1.74
C TRP A 118 16.82 10.62 0.76
N GLN A 119 17.36 11.82 0.57
CA GLN A 119 18.51 12.03 -0.32
C GLN A 119 19.78 11.32 0.18
N VAL A 120 19.98 11.24 1.50
CA VAL A 120 21.06 10.43 2.11
C VAL A 120 20.85 8.94 1.85
N ILE A 121 19.62 8.45 1.93
CA ILE A 121 19.29 7.05 1.63
C ILE A 121 19.54 6.74 0.15
N ASP A 122 19.14 7.61 -0.77
CA ASP A 122 19.41 7.45 -2.21
C ASP A 122 20.92 7.41 -2.51
N LEU A 123 21.72 8.25 -1.84
CA LEU A 123 23.18 8.24 -1.96
C LEU A 123 23.83 6.97 -1.37
N GLN A 124 23.27 6.41 -0.29
CA GLN A 124 23.74 5.15 0.30
C GLN A 124 23.35 3.93 -0.56
N GLN A 125 22.16 3.96 -1.17
CA GLN A 125 21.69 2.91 -2.08
C GLN A 125 22.37 2.98 -3.46
N GLY A 126 22.85 4.16 -3.87
CA GLY A 126 23.68 4.37 -5.07
C GLY A 126 25.18 4.05 -4.90
N GLY A 127 25.61 3.53 -3.75
CA GLY A 127 27.02 3.21 -3.43
C GLY A 127 27.58 1.95 -4.11
N GLY A 128 27.18 1.68 -5.36
CA GLY A 128 27.53 0.49 -6.13
C GLY A 128 28.05 0.78 -7.54
N GLY A 129 29.19 1.47 -7.65
CA GLY A 129 30.20 1.30 -8.72
C GLY A 129 29.90 1.85 -10.13
N GLY A 130 30.70 2.83 -10.57
CA GLY A 130 30.70 3.29 -11.97
C GLY A 130 31.76 4.33 -12.33
N ALA A 131 33.04 3.94 -12.20
CA ALA A 131 34.23 4.41 -12.92
C ALA A 131 34.44 5.92 -13.25
N LEU A 132 35.52 6.46 -12.68
CA LEU A 132 36.36 7.46 -13.35
C LEU A 132 36.92 6.86 -14.66
N SER A 133 36.66 7.51 -15.81
CA SER A 133 37.41 7.39 -17.08
C SER A 133 37.10 8.66 -17.89
N ASN A 134 37.88 9.74 -17.73
CA ASN A 134 39.20 10.07 -18.31
C ASN A 134 39.15 10.63 -19.74
N ALA A 135 39.79 11.79 -19.89
CA ALA A 135 40.48 12.34 -21.06
C ALA A 135 39.73 12.56 -22.39
N ALA A 136 39.53 13.84 -22.75
CA ALA A 136 40.25 14.55 -23.83
C ALA A 136 39.88 16.04 -23.82
#